data_AF-A0A0U2T9H2-F1
#
_entry.id   AF-A0A0U2T9H2-F1
#
_cell.length_a   1.000
_cell.length_b   1.000
_cell.length_c   1.000
_cell.angle_alpha   90.00
_cell.angle_beta   90.00
_cell.angle_gamma   90.00
#
_symmetry.space_group_name_H-M   'P 1'
#
loop_
_entity.id
_entity.type
_entity.pdbx_description
1 polymer ?
#
loop_
_entity_poly.entity_id
_entity_poly.type
_entity_poly.pdbx_seq_one_letter_code
_entity_poly.pdbx_strand_id
1 'polypeptide(L)'
;MNEITISATGEADMVSASNGSLNVTIPIRITRRGRRKAVTLPDGTALQPRAWDNQPTPMQLALVRGHRWLAILESGKARNLAEVAEMEGMDRAYVSRMVNLTTLAPDIVAAILDESLPDHVTLFDLSSGTPLIWEEQRAMLRQ
;
A
#
# COMPACT_ATOMS: atom_id res chain seq x y z
N MET A 1 -25.52 13.88 -10.00
CA MET A 1 -26.88 13.79 -9.43
C MET A 1 -26.72 13.19 -8.04
N ASN A 2 -27.04 13.91 -6.97
CA ASN A 2 -26.90 13.41 -5.60
C ASN A 2 -28.02 12.41 -5.33
N GLU A 3 -27.71 11.13 -5.29
CA GLU A 3 -28.66 10.08 -4.98
C GLU A 3 -28.88 10.04 -3.45
N ILE A 4 -30.14 10.14 -3.03
CA ILE A 4 -30.56 9.97 -1.64
C ILE A 4 -31.17 8.58 -1.53
N THR A 5 -30.57 7.72 -0.72
CA THR A 5 -31.10 6.38 -0.46
C THR A 5 -31.64 6.34 0.96
N ILE A 6 -32.92 5.95 1.09
CA ILE A 6 -33.62 5.78 2.37
C ILE A 6 -33.80 4.28 2.57
N SER A 7 -33.38 3.77 3.72
CA SER A 7 -33.52 2.36 4.09
C SER A 7 -34.15 2.24 5.46
N ALA A 8 -35.07 1.29 5.64
CA ALA A 8 -35.62 0.93 6.94
C ALA A 8 -34.56 0.15 7.72
N THR A 9 -34.32 0.55 8.97
CA THR A 9 -33.25 0.01 9.83
C THR A 9 -33.77 -0.81 11.02
N GLY A 10 -35.08 -1.01 11.13
CA GLY A 10 -35.69 -1.77 12.23
C GLY A 10 -37.18 -2.03 12.00
N GLU A 11 -37.84 -2.66 12.97
CA GLU A 11 -39.26 -2.97 12.90
C GLU A 11 -40.13 -1.72 12.98
N ALA A 12 -41.21 -1.72 12.21
CA ALA A 12 -42.18 -0.63 12.20
C ALA A 12 -43.13 -0.78 13.39
N ASP A 13 -43.27 0.27 14.19
CA ASP A 13 -44.29 0.32 15.25
C ASP A 13 -45.55 0.99 14.72
N MET A 14 -46.71 0.36 14.93
CA MET A 14 -48.00 0.83 14.45
C MET A 14 -48.96 1.00 15.62
N VAL A 15 -49.35 2.25 15.88
CA VAL A 15 -50.31 2.58 16.92
C VAL A 15 -51.59 3.10 16.27
N SER A 16 -52.69 2.38 16.46
CA SER A 16 -54.01 2.84 16.06
C SER A 16 -54.63 3.67 17.17
N ALA A 17 -54.98 4.92 16.85
CA ALA A 17 -55.64 5.83 17.78
C ALA A 17 -57.15 5.60 17.78
N SER A 18 -57.80 5.88 18.92
CA SER A 18 -59.24 5.71 19.14
C SER A 18 -60.13 6.57 18.25
N ASN A 19 -59.58 7.59 17.59
CA ASN A 19 -60.26 8.41 16.59
C ASN A 19 -60.19 7.84 15.15
N GLY A 20 -59.65 6.62 14.99
CA GLY A 20 -59.52 5.95 13.70
C GLY A 20 -58.28 6.31 12.90
N SER A 21 -57.36 7.12 13.43
CA SER A 21 -56.07 7.39 12.77
C SER A 21 -55.03 6.30 13.06
N LEU A 22 -54.12 6.08 12.11
CA LEU A 22 -53.02 5.12 12.22
C LEU A 22 -51.69 5.89 12.23
N ASN A 23 -50.91 5.74 13.29
CA ASN A 23 -49.56 6.28 13.38
C ASN A 23 -48.55 5.14 13.16
N VAL A 24 -47.68 5.30 12.15
CA VAL A 24 -46.63 4.32 11.82
C VAL A 24 -45.27 4.97 12.06
N THR A 25 -44.47 4.39 12.95
CA THR A 25 -43.11 4.83 13.26
C THR A 25 -42.12 3.83 12.70
N ILE A 26 -41.33 4.23 11.69
CA ILE A 26 -40.31 3.38 11.06
C ILE A 26 -38.94 4.00 11.33
N PRO A 27 -38.01 3.31 12.01
CA PRO A 27 -36.65 3.78 12.15
C PRO A 27 -35.95 3.71 10.78
N ILE A 28 -35.66 4.88 10.20
CA ILE A 28 -34.99 4.97 8.89
C ILE A 28 -33.55 5.48 9.02
N ARG A 29 -32.69 5.03 8.10
CA ARG A 29 -31.37 5.62 7.85
C ARG A 29 -31.37 6.31 6.50
N ILE A 30 -31.09 7.62 6.51
CA ILE A 30 -30.94 8.44 5.31
C ILE A 30 -29.45 8.51 4.98
N THR A 31 -29.08 8.09 3.77
CA THR A 31 -27.70 8.19 3.27
C THR A 31 -27.66 9.11 2.05
N ARG A 32 -26.64 9.98 1.99
CA ARG A 32 -26.46 10.94 0.89
C ARG A 32 -25.10 10.73 0.24
N ARG A 33 -25.08 10.35 -1.03
CA ARG A 33 -23.84 10.32 -1.82
C ARG A 33 -23.50 11.73 -2.28
N GLY A 34 -22.38 12.27 -1.81
CA GLY A 34 -21.80 13.52 -2.29
C GLY A 34 -21.09 13.36 -3.65
N ARG A 35 -20.39 14.41 -4.12
CA ARG A 35 -19.63 14.38 -5.39
C ARG A 35 -18.42 13.43 -5.39
N ARG A 36 -17.96 12.94 -4.23
CA ARG A 36 -16.86 11.97 -4.14
C ARG A 36 -17.42 10.56 -4.13
N LYS A 37 -16.81 9.67 -4.92
CA LYS A 37 -17.09 8.22 -4.87
C LYS A 37 -16.69 7.72 -3.49
N ALA A 38 -17.67 7.34 -2.67
CA ALA A 38 -17.44 6.68 -1.39
C ALA A 38 -17.78 5.19 -1.57
N VAL A 39 -16.80 4.33 -1.32
CA VAL A 39 -16.99 2.87 -1.31
C VAL A 39 -17.32 2.47 0.12
N THR A 40 -18.51 1.88 0.31
CA THR A 40 -18.99 1.37 1.60
C THR A 40 -19.06 -0.15 1.55
N LEU A 41 -18.67 -0.81 2.64
CA LEU A 41 -18.87 -2.25 2.82
C LEU A 41 -20.37 -2.58 2.99
N PRO A 42 -20.79 -3.85 2.82
CA PRO A 42 -22.19 -4.27 2.98
C PRO A 42 -22.79 -3.97 4.37
N ASP A 43 -21.95 -3.82 5.39
CA ASP A 43 -22.32 -3.44 6.76
C ASP A 43 -22.52 -1.93 6.96
N GLY A 44 -22.34 -1.14 5.89
CA GLY A 44 -22.49 0.32 5.91
C GLY A 44 -21.29 1.07 6.48
N THR A 45 -20.18 0.39 6.80
CA THR A 45 -18.94 1.03 7.21
C THR A 45 -18.21 1.62 6.00
N ALA A 46 -17.52 2.75 6.22
CA ALA A 46 -16.64 3.31 5.20
C ALA A 46 -15.43 2.38 5.02
N LEU A 47 -15.08 2.10 3.77
CA LEU A 47 -13.90 1.30 3.47
C LEU A 47 -12.66 2.10 3.90
N GLN A 48 -12.05 1.69 5.00
CA GLN A 48 -10.78 2.27 5.42
C GLN A 48 -9.70 1.78 4.46
N PRO A 49 -8.94 2.69 3.82
CA PRO A 49 -7.79 2.30 3.02
C PRO A 49 -6.86 1.45 3.89
N ARG A 50 -6.46 0.30 3.38
CA ARG A 50 -5.43 -0.52 4.01
C ARG A 50 -4.11 0.25 3.94
N ALA A 51 -3.18 -0.02 4.85
CA ALA A 51 -1.89 0.67 4.86
C ALA A 51 -1.14 0.56 3.50
N TRP A 52 -1.31 -0.58 2.81
CA TRP A 52 -0.72 -0.83 1.48
C TRP A 52 -1.54 -0.30 0.30
N ASP A 53 -2.67 0.38 0.53
CA ASP A 53 -3.45 1.03 -0.55
C ASP A 53 -2.82 2.39 -0.95
N ASN A 54 -1.80 2.83 -0.22
CA ASN A 54 -1.01 4.02 -0.54
C ASN A 54 -0.16 3.82 -1.80
N GLN A 55 0.19 4.93 -2.45
CA GLN A 55 1.16 4.87 -3.55
C GLN A 55 2.53 4.42 -3.01
N PRO A 56 3.19 3.43 -3.64
CA PRO A 56 4.50 2.98 -3.20
C PRO A 56 5.52 4.11 -3.21
N THR A 57 6.33 4.18 -2.16
CA THR A 57 7.42 5.16 -2.07
C THR A 57 8.52 4.85 -3.09
N PRO A 58 9.36 5.82 -3.48
CA PRO A 58 10.51 5.57 -4.34
C PRO A 58 11.46 4.48 -3.79
N MET A 59 11.61 4.40 -2.47
CA MET A 59 12.42 3.38 -1.80
C MET A 59 11.81 1.97 -1.97
N GLN A 60 10.50 1.84 -1.76
CA GLN A 60 9.77 0.58 -1.98
C GLN A 60 9.83 0.16 -3.46
N LEU A 61 9.69 1.10 -4.40
CA LEU A 61 9.84 0.81 -5.83
C LEU A 61 11.24 0.35 -6.21
N ALA A 62 12.29 0.91 -5.59
CA ALA A 62 13.66 0.49 -5.81
C ALA A 62 13.89 -0.96 -5.34
N LEU A 63 13.36 -1.32 -4.17
CA LEU A 63 13.41 -2.69 -3.65
C LEU A 63 12.69 -3.67 -4.59
N VAL A 64 11.49 -3.33 -5.06
CA VAL A 64 10.74 -4.15 -6.03
C VAL A 64 11.51 -4.33 -7.33
N ARG A 65 12.15 -3.27 -7.85
CA ARG A 65 13.00 -3.36 -9.04
C ARG A 65 14.18 -4.30 -8.80
N GLY A 66 14.83 -4.21 -7.65
CA GLY A 66 15.94 -5.09 -7.26
C GLY A 66 15.56 -6.56 -7.34
N HIS A 67 14.48 -6.95 -6.66
CA HIS A 67 14.00 -8.34 -6.68
C HIS A 67 13.53 -8.79 -8.06
N ARG A 68 12.83 -7.92 -8.82
CA ARG A 68 12.41 -8.24 -10.19
C ARG A 68 13.60 -8.50 -11.10
N TRP A 69 14.61 -7.65 -11.06
CA TRP A 69 15.79 -7.76 -11.91
C TRP A 69 16.68 -8.94 -11.52
N LEU A 70 16.78 -9.25 -10.22
CA LEU A 70 17.41 -10.48 -9.75
C LEU A 70 16.67 -11.72 -10.30
N ALA A 71 15.34 -11.74 -10.25
CA ALA A 71 14.55 -12.85 -10.79
C ALA A 71 14.70 -13.01 -12.32
N ILE A 72 14.91 -11.93 -13.08
CA ILE A 72 15.23 -12.02 -14.52
C ILE A 72 16.56 -12.74 -14.72
N LEU A 73 17.58 -12.44 -13.91
CA LEU A 73 18.87 -13.14 -13.96
C LEU A 73 18.75 -14.61 -13.56
N GLU A 74 18.10 -14.88 -12.42
CA GLU A 74 17.96 -16.25 -11.89
C GLU A 74 17.13 -17.14 -12.81
N SER A 75 16.15 -16.58 -13.52
CA SER A 75 15.37 -17.30 -14.53
C SER A 75 16.13 -17.58 -15.83
N GLY A 76 17.35 -17.05 -16.00
CA GLY A 76 18.14 -17.18 -17.22
C GLY A 76 17.62 -16.38 -18.41
N LYS A 77 16.63 -15.49 -18.21
CA LYS A 77 16.11 -14.59 -19.25
C LYS A 77 17.16 -13.55 -19.67
N ALA A 78 18.07 -13.21 -18.76
CA ALA A 78 19.25 -12.41 -19.04
C ALA A 78 20.49 -13.15 -18.52
N ARG A 79 21.60 -13.06 -19.26
CA ARG A 79 22.89 -13.70 -18.93
C ARG A 79 23.68 -12.92 -17.90
N ASN A 80 23.47 -11.61 -17.80
CA ASN A 80 24.17 -10.73 -16.87
C ASN A 80 23.39 -9.42 -16.66
N LEU A 81 23.85 -8.60 -15.70
CA LEU A 81 23.21 -7.33 -15.36
C LEU A 81 23.21 -6.30 -16.51
N ALA A 82 24.14 -6.38 -17.47
CA ALA A 82 24.15 -5.47 -18.61
C ALA A 82 22.97 -5.75 -19.55
N GLU A 83 22.63 -7.02 -19.78
CA GLU A 83 21.44 -7.37 -20.57
C GLU A 83 20.14 -6.95 -19.89
N VAL A 84 20.06 -7.09 -18.56
CA VAL A 84 18.91 -6.56 -17.80
C VAL A 84 18.78 -5.05 -17.97
N ALA A 85 19.91 -4.34 -17.96
CA ALA A 85 19.95 -2.90 -18.17
C ALA A 85 19.49 -2.50 -19.58
N GLU A 86 19.94 -3.20 -20.61
CA GLU A 86 19.48 -3.01 -21.99
C GLU A 86 17.98 -3.29 -22.14
N MET A 87 17.47 -4.38 -21.55
CA MET A 87 16.05 -4.74 -21.59
C MET A 87 15.14 -3.68 -20.95
N GLU A 88 15.58 -3.06 -19.87
CA GLU A 88 14.79 -2.11 -19.09
C GLU A 88 15.11 -0.64 -19.46
N GLY A 89 16.02 -0.40 -20.41
CA GLY A 89 16.42 0.94 -20.86
C GLY A 89 17.14 1.75 -19.78
N MET A 90 17.88 1.07 -18.90
CA MET A 90 18.55 1.65 -17.74
C MET A 90 20.07 1.56 -17.88
N ASP A 91 20.78 2.34 -17.07
CA ASP A 91 22.24 2.19 -16.95
C ASP A 91 22.59 0.97 -16.07
N ARG A 92 23.70 0.30 -16.39
CA ARG A 92 24.19 -0.87 -15.67
C ARG A 92 24.48 -0.58 -14.19
N ALA A 93 25.06 0.58 -13.88
CA ALA A 93 25.34 0.96 -12.50
C ALA A 93 24.06 1.30 -11.72
N TYR A 94 23.02 1.76 -12.41
CA TYR A 94 21.68 1.82 -11.82
C TYR A 94 21.22 0.40 -11.50
N VAL A 95 21.06 -0.50 -12.49
CA VAL A 95 20.57 -1.88 -12.26
C VAL A 95 21.30 -2.60 -11.14
N SER A 96 22.64 -2.54 -11.11
CA SER A 96 23.44 -3.14 -10.05
C SER A 96 23.08 -2.62 -8.67
N ARG A 97 22.85 -1.31 -8.50
CA ARG A 97 22.46 -0.71 -7.22
C ARG A 97 21.12 -1.22 -6.72
N MET A 98 20.11 -1.37 -7.58
CA MET A 98 18.82 -1.93 -7.14
C MET A 98 18.94 -3.41 -6.78
N VAL A 99 19.69 -4.18 -7.56
CA VAL A 99 19.90 -5.61 -7.25
C VAL A 99 20.63 -5.76 -5.90
N ASN A 100 21.57 -4.87 -5.55
CA ASN A 100 22.22 -4.89 -4.24
C ASN A 100 21.24 -4.77 -3.06
N LEU A 101 20.09 -4.10 -3.22
CA LEU A 101 19.06 -4.00 -2.17
C LEU A 101 18.51 -5.36 -1.74
N THR A 102 18.60 -6.39 -2.60
CA THR A 102 18.17 -7.76 -2.27
C THR A 102 19.06 -8.44 -1.24
N THR A 103 20.23 -7.86 -0.94
CA THR A 103 21.21 -8.39 0.03
C THR A 103 21.08 -7.77 1.43
N LEU A 104 20.15 -6.82 1.59
CA LEU A 104 19.90 -6.15 2.86
C LEU A 104 19.39 -7.13 3.92
N ALA A 105 19.71 -6.83 5.18
CA ALA A 105 19.21 -7.56 6.32
C ALA A 105 17.66 -7.51 6.34
N PRO A 106 16.98 -8.61 6.72
CA PRO A 106 15.51 -8.69 6.66
C PRO A 106 14.78 -7.59 7.44
N ASP A 107 15.35 -7.14 8.56
CA ASP A 107 14.84 -6.05 9.38
C ASP A 107 14.94 -4.68 8.68
N ILE A 108 15.97 -4.46 7.86
CA ILE A 108 16.11 -3.25 7.05
C ILE A 108 15.09 -3.27 5.91
N VAL A 109 14.89 -4.43 5.28
CA VAL A 109 13.84 -4.61 4.26
C VAL A 109 12.46 -4.32 4.86
N ALA A 110 12.16 -4.84 6.06
CA ALA A 110 10.94 -4.53 6.77
C ALA A 110 10.82 -3.02 7.06
N ALA A 111 11.89 -2.37 7.52
CA ALA A 111 11.88 -0.93 7.79
C ALA A 111 11.62 -0.07 6.53
N ILE A 112 12.08 -0.50 5.35
CA ILE A 112 11.75 0.13 4.06
C ILE A 112 10.25 0.00 3.76
N LEU A 113 9.69 -1.18 3.97
CA LEU A 113 8.27 -1.46 3.69
C LEU A 113 7.35 -0.72 4.66
N ASP A 114 7.75 -0.62 5.93
CA ASP A 114 7.02 0.05 7.00
C ASP A 114 7.28 1.57 7.06
N GLU A 115 8.11 2.10 6.15
CA GLU A 115 8.50 3.52 6.10
C GLU A 115 9.05 4.04 7.44
N SER A 116 9.82 3.19 8.13
CA SER A 116 10.35 3.43 9.49
C SER A 116 11.87 3.61 9.53
N LEU A 117 12.50 3.75 8.37
CA LEU A 117 13.92 4.11 8.29
C LEU A 117 14.17 5.52 8.86
N PRO A 118 15.35 5.77 9.46
CA PRO A 118 15.74 7.12 9.85
C PRO A 118 15.77 8.09 8.65
N ASP A 119 15.33 9.33 8.85
CA ASP A 119 15.21 10.35 7.78
C ASP A 119 16.53 10.68 7.06
N HIS A 120 17.68 10.40 7.69
CA HIS A 120 18.99 10.64 7.09
C HIS A 120 19.42 9.55 6.10
N VAL A 121 18.76 8.39 6.12
CA VAL A 121 19.14 7.22 5.31
C VAL A 121 18.58 7.38 3.90
N THR A 122 19.47 7.39 2.92
CA THR A 122 19.11 7.50 1.51
C THR A 122 19.17 6.16 0.80
N LEU A 123 18.53 6.08 -0.37
CA LEU A 123 18.65 4.92 -1.25
C LEU A 123 20.12 4.64 -1.63
N PHE A 124 20.95 5.67 -1.73
CA PHE A 124 22.35 5.51 -2.10
C PHE A 124 23.13 4.76 -1.03
N ASP A 125 22.90 5.06 0.26
CA ASP A 125 23.57 4.42 1.40
C ASP A 125 23.26 2.92 1.46
N LEU A 126 22.04 2.54 1.06
CA LEU A 126 21.57 1.15 1.05
C LEU A 126 21.91 0.37 -0.22
N SER A 127 22.31 1.04 -1.30
CA SER A 127 22.55 0.39 -2.60
C SER A 127 24.00 0.45 -3.08
N SER A 128 24.80 1.37 -2.55
CA SER A 128 26.18 1.63 -2.97
C SER A 128 27.12 1.50 -1.78
N GLY A 129 28.00 0.50 -1.81
CA GLY A 129 28.98 0.30 -0.73
C GLY A 129 28.39 -0.31 0.54
N THR A 130 27.19 -0.88 0.47
CA THR A 130 26.56 -1.57 1.60
C THR A 130 27.36 -2.83 1.96
N PRO A 131 27.76 -2.98 3.23
CA PRO A 131 28.49 -4.16 3.68
C PRO A 131 27.70 -5.44 3.47
N LEU A 132 28.39 -6.56 3.24
CA LEU A 132 27.74 -7.88 3.13
C LEU A 132 27.32 -8.43 4.50
N ILE A 133 27.97 -7.98 5.58
CA ILE A 133 27.67 -8.44 6.94
C ILE A 133 26.49 -7.63 7.48
N TRP A 134 25.39 -8.31 7.82
CA TRP A 134 24.18 -7.65 8.32
C TRP A 134 24.37 -6.81 9.58
N GLU A 135 25.25 -7.21 10.49
CA GLU A 135 25.57 -6.40 11.68
C GLU A 135 26.20 -5.05 11.30
N GLU A 136 27.04 -5.02 10.27
CA GLU A 136 27.63 -3.77 9.75
C GLU A 136 26.58 -2.92 9.05
N GLN A 137 25.65 -3.54 8.30
CA GLN A 137 24.50 -2.82 7.72
C GLN A 137 23.64 -2.15 8.79
N ARG A 138 23.33 -2.86 9.88
CA ARG A 138 22.57 -2.30 11.01
C ARG A 138 23.31 -1.16 11.70
N ALA A 139 24.64 -1.25 11.81
CA ALA A 139 25.44 -0.20 12.41
C ALA A 139 25.39 1.11 11.61
N MET A 140 25.23 1.05 10.27
CA MET A 140 25.06 2.24 9.43
C MET A 140 23.78 3.01 9.73
N LEU A 141 22.72 2.34 10.20
CA LEU A 141 21.43 2.97 10.49
C LEU A 141 21.35 3.63 11.87
N ARG A 142 22.36 3.44 12.73
CA ARG A 142 22.35 3.90 14.13
C ARG A 142 23.07 5.25 14.34
N GLN A 143 23.57 5.88 13.28
CA GLN A 143 24.38 7.10 13.35
C GLN A 143 23.53 8.36 13.46
#